data_AF-A0A9E7W1V6-F1
#
_entry.id   AF-A0A9E7W1V6-F1
#
_cell.length_a   1.000
_cell.length_b   1.000
_cell.length_c   1.000
_cell.angle_alpha   90.00
_cell.angle_beta   90.00
_cell.angle_gamma   90.00
#
_symmetry.space_group_name_H-M   'P 1'
#
loop_
_entity.id
_entity.type
_entity.pdbx_description
1 polymer ?
#
loop_
_entity_poly.entity_id
_entity_poly.type
_entity_poly.pdbx_seq_one_letter_code
_entity_poly.pdbx_strand_id
1 'polypeptide(L)'
;MTTAMSDLVNDLADTRFALLPYIDELRSAERLSLRLGFAVRPHRIRVKPGRSAIVAWQREEPGRLGEFDDWGFTAVMTSPDKLANARRRAARHGQELIVHEAADPRSPAATGALLVSGSVLADPRIGKQIARTLDHLGGDLTIIGYNPARRLLLKHTPVDGAPEFVRITAESQIHLAEAADRWQRTQLPSLPVEFVGGRGTALVRRGGGPVT
;
A
#
# COMPACT_ATOMS: atom_id res chain seq x y z
N MET A 1 3.34 -28.62 -26.51
CA MET A 1 2.00 -28.67 -25.89
C MET A 1 2.14 -28.25 -24.44
N THR A 2 1.96 -26.96 -24.14
CA THR A 2 2.13 -26.41 -22.78
C THR A 2 1.25 -25.16 -22.57
N THR A 3 0.12 -25.09 -23.27
CA THR A 3 -0.74 -23.88 -23.33
C THR A 3 -1.90 -23.93 -22.32
N ALA A 4 -2.30 -25.12 -21.86
CA ALA A 4 -3.54 -25.30 -21.11
C ALA A 4 -3.50 -24.87 -19.62
N MET A 5 -2.32 -24.79 -18.98
CA MET A 5 -2.22 -24.39 -17.57
C MET A 5 -2.18 -22.88 -17.36
N SER A 6 -1.76 -22.09 -18.36
CA SER A 6 -1.72 -20.63 -18.27
C SER A 6 -3.12 -20.01 -18.37
N ASP A 7 -3.98 -20.61 -19.20
CA ASP A 7 -5.35 -20.11 -19.43
C ASP A 7 -6.26 -20.35 -18.22
N LEU A 8 -6.15 -21.50 -17.55
CA LEU A 8 -6.95 -21.82 -16.37
C LEU A 8 -6.65 -20.92 -15.15
N VAL A 9 -5.39 -20.48 -15.01
CA VAL A 9 -4.97 -19.54 -13.95
C VAL A 9 -5.45 -18.12 -14.25
N ASN A 10 -5.55 -17.75 -15.53
CA ASN A 10 -6.17 -16.48 -15.97
C ASN A 10 -7.69 -16.48 -15.74
N ASP A 11 -8.41 -17.57 -16.06
CA ASP A 11 -9.86 -17.67 -15.88
C ASP A 11 -10.32 -17.58 -14.40
N LEU A 12 -9.58 -18.20 -13.49
CA LEU A 12 -9.84 -18.10 -12.04
C LEU A 12 -9.44 -16.73 -11.46
N ALA A 13 -8.53 -16.01 -12.11
CA ALA A 13 -8.26 -14.62 -11.80
C ALA A 13 -9.44 -13.74 -12.25
N ASP A 14 -9.95 -13.96 -13.46
CA ASP A 14 -11.00 -13.15 -14.08
C ASP A 14 -12.35 -13.21 -13.37
N THR A 15 -12.76 -14.38 -12.87
CA THR A 15 -14.00 -14.50 -12.09
C THR A 15 -13.99 -13.70 -10.78
N ARG A 16 -12.82 -13.44 -10.17
CA ARG A 16 -12.69 -12.58 -8.97
C ARG A 16 -12.80 -11.08 -9.30
N PHE A 17 -12.57 -10.73 -10.56
CA PHE A 17 -12.62 -9.37 -11.10
C PHE A 17 -13.94 -9.06 -11.81
N ALA A 18 -14.69 -10.10 -12.21
CA ALA A 18 -15.99 -9.98 -12.83
C ALA A 18 -16.87 -8.98 -12.08
N LEU A 19 -17.47 -8.05 -12.83
CA LEU A 19 -18.37 -6.98 -12.37
C LEU A 19 -17.72 -5.81 -11.60
N LEU A 20 -16.39 -5.75 -11.46
CA LEU A 20 -15.73 -4.57 -10.88
C LEU A 20 -15.38 -3.54 -11.97
N PRO A 21 -15.98 -2.34 -11.94
CA PRO A 21 -15.61 -1.30 -12.90
C PRO A 21 -14.15 -0.89 -12.69
N TYR A 22 -13.51 -0.44 -13.78
CA TYR A 22 -12.12 0.03 -13.82
C TYR A 22 -11.04 -1.00 -13.51
N ILE A 23 -11.35 -2.29 -13.41
CA ILE A 23 -10.31 -3.27 -13.08
C ILE A 23 -9.20 -3.34 -14.13
N ASP A 24 -9.56 -3.22 -15.41
CA ASP A 24 -8.59 -3.17 -16.51
C ASP A 24 -7.72 -1.91 -16.45
N GLU A 25 -8.30 -0.79 -16.02
CA GLU A 25 -7.56 0.46 -15.80
C GLU A 25 -6.56 0.30 -14.67
N LEU A 26 -6.93 -0.36 -13.57
CA LEU A 26 -6.02 -0.58 -12.45
C LEU A 26 -4.90 -1.58 -12.78
N ARG A 27 -5.12 -2.51 -13.72
CA ARG A 27 -4.14 -3.52 -14.11
C ARG A 27 -3.19 -3.05 -15.22
N SER A 28 -3.64 -2.15 -16.09
CA SER A 28 -2.84 -1.62 -17.19
C SER A 28 -1.97 -0.45 -16.73
N ALA A 29 -0.65 -0.59 -16.88
CA ALA A 29 0.28 0.50 -16.63
C ALA A 29 -0.02 1.73 -17.49
N GLU A 30 -0.32 1.53 -18.77
CA GLU A 30 -0.68 2.59 -19.71
C GLU A 30 -1.95 3.34 -19.29
N ARG A 31 -3.05 2.61 -19.03
CA ARG A 31 -4.34 3.24 -18.66
C ARG A 31 -4.26 3.92 -17.29
N LEU A 32 -3.54 3.31 -16.35
CA LEU A 32 -3.32 3.92 -15.04
C LEU A 32 -2.46 5.18 -15.16
N SER A 33 -1.42 5.16 -15.98
CA SER A 33 -0.57 6.33 -16.23
C SER A 33 -1.33 7.48 -16.87
N LEU A 34 -2.14 7.18 -17.90
CA LEU A 34 -3.03 8.16 -18.54
C LEU A 34 -3.98 8.78 -17.51
N ARG A 35 -4.56 7.96 -16.64
CA ARG A 35 -5.47 8.40 -15.59
C ARG A 35 -4.80 9.32 -14.58
N LEU A 36 -3.56 9.00 -14.19
CA LEU A 36 -2.81 9.76 -13.20
C LEU A 36 -2.12 11.00 -13.79
N GLY A 37 -1.96 11.07 -15.11
CA GLY A 37 -1.25 12.15 -15.80
C GLY A 37 0.27 12.04 -15.73
N PHE A 38 0.80 10.87 -15.35
CA PHE A 38 2.23 10.57 -15.28
C PHE A 38 2.50 9.07 -15.37
N ALA A 39 3.69 8.69 -15.82
CA ALA A 39 4.08 7.29 -15.98
C ALA A 39 4.18 6.57 -14.62
N VAL A 40 3.47 5.46 -14.49
CA VAL A 40 3.52 4.58 -13.31
C VAL A 40 3.55 3.11 -13.69
N ARG A 41 4.13 2.31 -12.80
CA ARG A 41 4.04 0.86 -12.79
C ARG A 41 3.09 0.38 -11.69
N PRO A 42 2.03 -0.38 -12.02
CA PRO A 42 1.25 -1.11 -11.04
C PRO A 42 2.13 -2.16 -10.34
N HIS A 43 2.16 -2.15 -9.01
CA HIS A 43 2.96 -3.07 -8.21
C HIS A 43 2.13 -4.18 -7.59
N ARG A 44 1.00 -3.81 -6.98
CA ARG A 44 0.18 -4.78 -6.25
C ARG A 44 -1.28 -4.38 -6.27
N ILE A 45 -2.10 -5.24 -6.86
CA ILE A 45 -3.55 -5.10 -6.81
C ILE A 45 -4.15 -5.95 -5.69
N ARG A 46 -5.10 -5.38 -4.98
CA ARG A 46 -5.95 -6.06 -4.02
C ARG A 46 -7.40 -5.89 -4.43
N VAL A 47 -8.08 -7.01 -4.59
CA VAL A 47 -9.48 -7.04 -4.97
C VAL A 47 -10.33 -7.69 -3.89
N LYS A 48 -11.46 -7.04 -3.64
CA LYS A 48 -12.61 -7.59 -2.94
C LYS A 48 -13.70 -7.74 -3.99
N PRO A 49 -13.98 -8.97 -4.46
CA PRO A 49 -14.94 -9.23 -5.52
C PRO A 49 -16.27 -8.51 -5.29
N GLY A 50 -16.79 -7.83 -6.32
CA GLY A 50 -18.05 -7.06 -6.28
C GLY A 50 -18.09 -5.87 -5.31
N ARG A 51 -16.98 -5.52 -4.63
CA ARG A 51 -16.97 -4.45 -3.61
C ARG A 51 -15.97 -3.33 -3.87
N SER A 52 -14.72 -3.66 -4.15
CA SER A 52 -13.67 -2.65 -4.30
C SER A 52 -12.38 -3.27 -4.85
N ALA A 53 -11.63 -2.50 -5.62
CA ALA A 53 -10.26 -2.79 -5.97
C ALA A 53 -9.35 -1.63 -5.51
N ILE A 54 -8.13 -1.94 -5.12
CA ILE A 54 -7.08 -0.95 -4.84
C ILE A 54 -5.76 -1.47 -5.39
N VAL A 55 -5.05 -0.63 -6.13
CA VAL A 55 -3.73 -0.93 -6.68
C VAL A 55 -2.70 0.00 -6.06
N ALA A 56 -1.57 -0.55 -5.64
CA ALA A 56 -0.37 0.22 -5.36
C ALA A 56 0.36 0.46 -6.68
N TRP A 57 0.85 1.68 -6.87
CA TRP A 57 1.67 2.04 -8.01
C TRP A 57 2.95 2.73 -7.53
N GLN A 58 3.95 2.71 -8.39
CA GLN A 58 5.19 3.47 -8.25
C GLN A 58 5.40 4.24 -9.56
N ARG A 59 5.86 5.49 -9.50
CA ARG A 59 6.30 6.23 -10.69
C ARG A 59 7.45 5.51 -11.37
N GLU A 60 7.46 5.56 -12.70
CA GLU A 60 8.60 5.01 -13.46
C GLU A 60 9.82 5.94 -13.39
N GLU A 61 9.57 7.25 -13.36
CA GLU A 61 10.59 8.27 -13.17
C GLU A 61 10.40 8.94 -11.80
N PRO A 62 11.46 9.07 -10.98
CA PRO A 62 11.38 9.78 -9.72
C PRO A 62 10.88 11.21 -9.91
N GLY A 63 9.88 11.59 -9.13
CA GLY A 63 9.33 12.93 -9.08
C GLY A 63 10.27 13.90 -8.37
N ARG A 64 9.99 15.19 -8.52
CA ARG A 64 10.79 16.25 -7.91
C ARG A 64 10.63 16.37 -6.39
N LEU A 65 9.65 15.68 -5.81
CA LEU A 65 9.23 15.83 -4.42
C LEU A 65 9.73 14.71 -3.49
N GLY A 66 10.45 13.72 -4.02
CA GLY A 66 11.14 12.67 -3.24
C GLY A 66 10.43 11.32 -3.19
N GLU A 67 11.09 10.34 -2.56
CA GLU A 67 10.78 8.90 -2.68
C GLU A 67 9.36 8.49 -2.24
N PHE A 68 8.73 9.23 -1.32
CA PHE A 68 7.36 8.92 -0.87
C PHE A 68 6.28 9.34 -1.87
N ASP A 69 6.52 10.40 -2.64
CA ASP A 69 5.58 10.89 -3.67
C ASP A 69 5.67 10.12 -4.99
N ASP A 70 6.69 9.26 -5.09
CA ASP A 70 6.85 8.28 -6.16
C ASP A 70 6.02 7.03 -5.92
N TRP A 71 5.41 6.89 -4.75
CA TRP A 71 4.51 5.78 -4.44
C TRP A 71 3.11 6.29 -4.13
N GLY A 72 2.11 5.51 -4.52
CA GLY A 72 0.75 5.80 -4.15
C GLY A 72 -0.19 4.66 -4.45
N PHE A 73 -1.47 4.96 -4.33
CA PHE A 73 -2.53 4.02 -4.62
C PHE A 73 -3.59 4.63 -5.52
N THR A 74 -4.29 3.76 -6.24
CA THR A 74 -5.54 4.08 -6.93
C THR A 74 -6.58 3.05 -6.54
N ALA A 75 -7.78 3.49 -6.16
CA ALA A 75 -8.85 2.65 -5.66
C ALA A 75 -10.18 2.94 -6.37
N VAL A 76 -10.93 1.87 -6.59
CA VAL A 76 -12.34 1.94 -7.01
C VAL A 76 -13.21 2.02 -5.77
N MET A 77 -14.00 3.08 -5.67
CA MET A 77 -14.97 3.30 -4.61
C MET A 77 -16.38 3.30 -5.19
N THR A 78 -17.22 2.40 -4.70
CA THR A 78 -18.62 2.22 -5.15
C THR A 78 -19.64 2.82 -4.18
N SER A 79 -19.20 3.56 -3.16
CA SER A 79 -20.05 4.06 -2.07
C SER A 79 -19.64 5.48 -1.67
N PRO A 80 -20.58 6.44 -1.70
CA PRO A 80 -20.34 7.82 -1.28
C PRO A 80 -19.81 7.94 0.16
N ASP A 81 -20.38 7.16 1.09
CA ASP A 81 -19.93 7.16 2.49
C ASP A 81 -18.48 6.69 2.65
N LYS A 82 -18.05 5.71 1.86
CA LYS A 82 -16.65 5.25 1.88
C LYS A 82 -15.72 6.32 1.34
N LEU A 83 -16.12 7.04 0.29
CA LEU A 83 -15.37 8.16 -0.26
C LEU A 83 -15.24 9.30 0.75
N ALA A 84 -16.35 9.74 1.35
CA ALA A 84 -16.36 10.78 2.37
C ALA A 84 -15.47 10.41 3.57
N ASN A 85 -15.55 9.15 4.01
CA ASN A 85 -14.70 8.64 5.08
C ASN A 85 -13.22 8.59 4.71
N ALA A 86 -12.87 8.20 3.48
CA ALA A 86 -11.50 8.19 3.00
C ALA A 86 -10.94 9.61 2.92
N ARG A 87 -11.67 10.55 2.31
CA ARG A 87 -11.30 11.97 2.24
C ARG A 87 -11.06 12.57 3.62
N ARG A 88 -12.00 12.36 4.55
CA ARG A 88 -11.89 12.83 5.93
C ARG A 88 -10.66 12.25 6.66
N ARG A 89 -10.25 11.02 6.35
CA ARG A 89 -9.06 10.40 6.96
C ARG A 89 -7.76 10.96 6.39
N ALA A 90 -7.69 11.17 5.08
CA ALA A 90 -6.55 11.81 4.45
C ALA A 90 -6.38 13.25 4.97
N ALA A 91 -7.45 14.04 4.96
CA ALA A 91 -7.43 15.44 5.40
C ALA A 91 -6.98 15.61 6.87
N ARG A 92 -7.29 14.66 7.75
CA ARG A 92 -6.84 14.67 9.15
C ARG A 92 -5.33 14.65 9.34
N HIS A 93 -4.57 14.33 8.30
CA HIS A 93 -3.12 14.30 8.30
C HIS A 93 -2.52 15.15 7.17
N GLY A 94 -3.25 16.17 6.71
CA GLY A 94 -2.79 17.11 5.68
C GLY A 94 -2.67 16.51 4.29
N GLN A 95 -3.34 15.39 4.02
CA GLN A 95 -3.29 14.70 2.73
C GLN A 95 -4.61 14.87 1.98
N GLU A 96 -4.51 14.89 0.65
CA GLU A 96 -5.68 14.97 -0.23
C GLU A 96 -5.85 13.70 -1.06
N LEU A 97 -7.09 13.47 -1.49
CA LEU A 97 -7.42 12.41 -2.44
C LEU A 97 -7.91 13.04 -3.73
N ILE A 98 -7.32 12.64 -4.83
CA ILE A 98 -7.74 13.05 -6.18
C ILE A 98 -8.84 12.11 -6.62
N VAL A 99 -10.02 12.66 -6.92
CA VAL A 99 -11.11 11.89 -7.52
C VAL A 99 -11.02 12.03 -9.02
N HIS A 100 -10.91 10.89 -9.68
CA HIS A 100 -10.99 10.78 -11.12
C HIS A 100 -12.42 10.42 -11.45
N GLU A 101 -13.15 11.36 -12.03
CA GLU A 101 -14.53 11.09 -12.42
C GLU A 101 -14.57 9.90 -13.39
N ALA A 102 -15.50 9.00 -13.07
CA ALA A 102 -15.98 7.99 -13.99
C ALA A 102 -16.52 8.65 -15.26
N ALA A 103 -16.40 7.97 -16.40
CA ALA A 103 -17.00 8.41 -17.66
C ALA A 103 -18.42 8.97 -17.47
N ASP A 104 -18.78 9.97 -18.29
CA ASP A 104 -19.98 10.80 -18.23
C ASP A 104 -21.12 10.20 -17.37
N PRO A 105 -21.53 10.84 -16.25
CA PRO A 105 -22.59 10.34 -15.38
C PRO A 105 -23.93 10.09 -16.09
N ARG A 106 -24.11 10.62 -17.31
CA ARG A 106 -25.29 10.40 -18.16
C ARG A 106 -25.16 9.18 -19.08
N SER A 107 -24.01 8.51 -19.08
CA SER A 107 -23.81 7.27 -19.82
C SER A 107 -24.69 6.15 -19.25
N PRO A 108 -25.37 5.35 -20.08
CA PRO A 108 -26.09 4.15 -19.66
C PRO A 108 -25.21 3.13 -18.92
N ALA A 109 -23.87 3.25 -19.02
CA ALA A 109 -22.88 2.42 -18.34
C ALA A 109 -22.34 3.04 -17.03
N ALA A 110 -22.89 4.17 -16.56
CA ALA A 110 -22.45 4.82 -15.33
C ALA A 110 -22.77 3.95 -14.10
N THR A 111 -21.75 3.26 -13.59
CA THR A 111 -21.87 2.35 -12.44
C THR A 111 -21.99 3.04 -11.08
N GLY A 112 -21.90 4.37 -11.04
CA GLY A 112 -21.78 5.16 -9.80
C GLY A 112 -20.46 4.92 -9.03
N ALA A 113 -19.54 4.13 -9.58
CA ALA A 113 -18.22 3.89 -9.01
C ALA A 113 -17.26 5.01 -9.42
N LEU A 114 -16.43 5.46 -8.48
CA LEU A 114 -15.42 6.49 -8.69
C LEU A 114 -14.02 5.91 -8.54
N LEU A 115 -13.09 6.40 -9.37
CA LEU A 115 -11.67 6.17 -9.16
C LEU A 115 -11.10 7.27 -8.26
N VAL A 116 -10.25 6.87 -7.33
CA VAL A 116 -9.63 7.78 -6.36
C VAL A 116 -8.17 7.42 -6.24
N SER A 117 -7.28 8.41 -6.31
CA SER A 117 -5.86 8.20 -6.04
C SER A 117 -5.37 9.07 -4.88
N GLY A 118 -4.26 8.63 -4.29
CA GLY A 118 -3.55 9.37 -3.26
C GLY A 118 -2.14 8.85 -3.07
N SER A 119 -1.30 9.65 -2.41
CA SER A 119 0.03 9.24 -1.96
C SER A 119 -0.07 8.11 -0.93
N VAL A 120 1.08 7.50 -0.61
CA VAL A 120 1.19 6.53 0.50
C VAL A 120 0.71 7.12 1.84
N LEU A 121 0.95 8.41 2.08
CA LEU A 121 0.51 9.11 3.29
C LEU A 121 -1.01 9.30 3.34
N ALA A 122 -1.66 9.39 2.18
CA ALA A 122 -3.11 9.50 2.06
C ALA A 122 -3.85 8.15 2.25
N ASP A 123 -3.12 7.05 2.49
CA ASP A 123 -3.72 5.72 2.59
C ASP A 123 -4.83 5.66 3.65
N PRO A 124 -6.04 5.20 3.30
CA PRO A 124 -7.22 5.32 4.16
C PRO A 124 -7.21 4.43 5.41
N ARG A 125 -6.28 3.46 5.53
CA ARG A 125 -6.13 2.62 6.73
C ARG A 125 -4.79 2.74 7.41
N ILE A 126 -3.71 3.02 6.67
CA ILE A 126 -2.35 3.07 7.23
C ILE A 126 -1.69 4.44 7.21
N GLY A 127 -2.24 5.45 6.51
CA GLY A 127 -1.63 6.78 6.38
C GLY A 127 -1.29 7.44 7.72
N LYS A 128 -2.21 7.38 8.69
CA LYS A 128 -1.98 7.89 10.06
C LYS A 128 -0.80 7.21 10.76
N GLN A 129 -0.66 5.90 10.58
CA GLN A 129 0.38 5.09 11.21
C GLN A 129 1.71 5.36 10.54
N ILE A 130 1.71 5.58 9.22
CA ILE A 130 2.88 5.99 8.47
C ILE A 130 3.36 7.36 8.98
N ALA A 131 2.52 8.39 8.94
CA ALA A 131 2.88 9.73 9.41
C ALA A 131 3.49 9.71 10.81
N ARG A 132 2.83 9.04 11.76
CA ARG A 132 3.35 8.89 13.12
C ARG A 132 4.68 8.15 13.22
N THR A 133 4.88 7.13 12.38
CA THR A 133 6.15 6.41 12.39
C THR A 133 7.26 7.32 11.88
N LEU A 134 6.99 8.06 10.80
CA LEU A 134 7.93 9.03 10.23
C LEU A 134 8.29 10.13 11.24
N ASP A 135 7.33 10.61 12.05
CA ASP A 135 7.62 11.58 13.13
C ASP A 135 8.65 11.09 14.16
N HIS A 136 8.91 9.78 14.23
CA HIS A 136 9.86 9.16 15.16
C HIS A 136 11.11 8.61 14.47
N LEU A 137 11.16 8.59 13.14
CA LEU A 137 12.31 8.12 12.39
C LEU A 137 13.10 9.33 11.86
N GLY A 138 14.39 9.38 12.20
CA GLY A 138 15.35 10.27 11.52
C GLY A 138 16.01 9.55 10.35
N GLY A 139 17.08 10.13 9.81
CA GLY A 139 17.90 9.47 8.78
C GLY A 139 17.19 9.23 7.45
N ASP A 140 17.74 8.30 6.66
CA ASP A 140 17.28 8.03 5.30
C ASP A 140 16.20 6.94 5.28
N LEU A 141 15.18 7.13 4.46
CA LEU A 141 14.01 6.27 4.37
C LEU A 141 13.68 5.94 2.92
N THR A 142 13.67 4.64 2.60
CA THR A 142 13.30 4.15 1.27
C THR A 142 12.14 3.17 1.35
N ILE A 143 11.11 3.38 0.52
CA ILE A 143 10.02 2.43 0.37
C ILE A 143 10.51 1.22 -0.43
N ILE A 144 10.50 0.05 0.21
CA ILE A 144 10.86 -1.23 -0.43
C ILE A 144 9.64 -2.10 -0.73
N GLY A 145 8.46 -1.72 -0.22
CA GLY A 145 7.23 -2.42 -0.56
C GLY A 145 5.98 -1.79 0.04
N TYR A 146 4.95 -1.65 -0.79
CA TYR A 146 3.66 -1.08 -0.39
C TYR A 146 2.50 -2.03 -0.73
N ASN A 147 1.65 -2.28 0.27
CA ASN A 147 0.41 -3.05 0.13
C ASN A 147 -0.75 -2.19 0.68
N PRO A 148 -1.48 -1.50 -0.21
CA PRO A 148 -2.47 -0.52 0.18
C PRO A 148 -3.48 -1.04 1.20
N ALA A 149 -3.80 -0.19 2.17
CA ALA A 149 -4.69 -0.45 3.28
C ALA A 149 -4.29 -1.63 4.19
N ARG A 150 -3.06 -2.18 4.06
CA ARG A 150 -2.55 -3.28 4.89
C ARG A 150 -1.20 -2.97 5.51
N ARG A 151 -0.17 -2.73 4.69
CA ARG A 151 1.20 -2.53 5.17
C ARG A 151 2.06 -1.66 4.27
N LEU A 152 3.03 -0.97 4.88
CA LEU A 152 4.18 -0.35 4.24
C LEU A 152 5.47 -0.99 4.80
N LEU A 153 6.44 -1.21 3.92
CA LEU A 153 7.77 -1.70 4.26
C LEU A 153 8.79 -0.64 3.86
N LEU A 154 9.64 -0.25 4.80
CA LEU A 154 10.71 0.71 4.61
C LEU A 154 12.06 0.03 4.89
N LYS A 155 13.06 0.44 4.14
CA LYS A 155 14.46 0.39 4.57
C LYS A 155 14.75 1.74 5.24
N HIS A 156 15.15 1.71 6.50
CA HIS A 156 15.52 2.89 7.27
C HIS A 156 17.01 2.82 7.58
N THR A 157 17.75 3.89 7.29
CA THR A 157 19.16 4.01 7.67
C THR A 157 19.27 5.19 8.64
N PRO A 158 19.37 4.93 9.95
CA PRO A 158 19.54 6.01 10.94
C PRO A 158 20.84 6.79 10.64
N VAL A 159 20.89 8.06 11.04
CA VAL A 159 22.03 8.98 10.77
C VAL A 159 23.39 8.35 11.12
N ASP A 160 23.47 7.64 12.25
CA ASP A 160 24.69 6.96 12.71
C ASP A 160 24.47 5.45 12.92
N GLY A 161 23.56 4.84 12.15
CA GLY A 161 23.11 3.47 12.37
C GLY A 161 23.26 2.55 11.15
N ALA A 162 23.27 1.24 11.43
CA ALA A 162 23.16 0.25 10.37
C ALA A 162 21.73 0.26 9.78
N PRO A 163 21.57 -0.05 8.47
CA PRO A 163 20.25 -0.16 7.87
C PRO A 163 19.37 -1.20 8.56
N GLU A 164 18.12 -0.83 8.79
CA GLU A 164 17.09 -1.66 9.41
C GLU A 164 15.80 -1.64 8.59
N PHE A 165 14.94 -2.62 8.84
CA PHE A 165 13.67 -2.75 8.12
C PHE A 165 12.51 -2.34 9.03
N VAL A 166 11.69 -1.41 8.56
CA VAL A 166 10.49 -0.97 9.27
C VAL A 166 9.25 -1.50 8.57
N ARG A 167 8.40 -2.19 9.33
CA ARG A 167 7.09 -2.67 8.86
C ARG A 167 5.99 -1.91 9.58
N ILE A 168 5.18 -1.18 8.82
CA ILE A 168 4.05 -0.40 9.34
C ILE A 168 2.74 -1.06 8.89
N THR A 169 1.77 -1.27 9.79
CA THR A 169 0.45 -1.85 9.48
C THR A 169 -0.72 -1.08 10.06
N ALA A 170 -1.92 -1.41 9.56
CA ALA A 170 -3.16 -0.83 10.07
C ALA A 170 -3.48 -1.28 11.51
N GLU A 171 -3.14 -2.52 11.83
CA GLU A 171 -3.45 -3.19 13.10
C GLU A 171 -2.17 -3.40 13.90
N SER A 172 -2.33 -3.56 15.22
CA SER A 172 -1.21 -3.81 16.14
C SER A 172 -0.54 -5.15 15.85
N GLN A 173 0.78 -5.18 16.04
CA GLN A 173 1.67 -6.31 15.80
C GLN A 173 2.26 -6.87 17.11
N ILE A 174 1.63 -6.59 18.26
CA ILE A 174 2.04 -7.12 19.57
C ILE A 174 2.27 -8.64 19.53
N HIS A 175 1.37 -9.39 18.89
CA HIS A 175 1.49 -10.83 18.74
C HIS A 175 2.80 -11.29 18.04
N LEU A 176 3.37 -10.48 17.15
CA LEU A 176 4.64 -10.78 16.49
C LEU A 176 5.82 -10.57 17.45
N ALA A 177 5.79 -9.50 18.24
CA ALA A 177 6.82 -9.26 19.26
C ALA A 177 6.77 -10.35 20.35
N GLU A 178 5.57 -10.72 20.81
CA GLU A 178 5.38 -11.82 21.76
C GLU A 178 5.86 -13.16 21.20
N ALA A 179 5.61 -13.44 19.90
CA ALA A 179 6.12 -14.64 19.25
C ALA A 179 7.65 -14.64 19.14
N ALA A 180 8.24 -13.50 18.76
CA ALA A 180 9.68 -13.35 18.67
C ALA A 180 10.37 -13.55 20.03
N ASP A 181 9.80 -12.97 21.10
CA ASP A 181 10.27 -13.15 22.48
C ASP A 181 10.15 -14.61 22.95
N ARG A 182 9.01 -15.27 22.68
CA ARG A 182 8.85 -16.71 22.97
C ARG A 182 9.94 -17.54 22.28
N TRP A 183 10.23 -17.27 21.01
CA TRP A 183 11.25 -18.00 20.26
C TRP A 183 12.66 -17.76 20.78
N GLN A 184 12.99 -16.52 21.14
CA GLN A 184 14.30 -16.19 21.74
C GLN A 184 14.48 -16.89 23.08
N ARG A 185 13.45 -16.90 23.93
CA ARG A 185 13.46 -17.64 25.21
C ARG A 185 13.65 -19.15 25.02
N THR A 186 13.23 -19.70 23.87
CA THR A 186 13.46 -21.10 23.52
C THR A 186 14.71 -21.33 22.66
N GLN A 187 15.61 -20.34 22.55
CA GLN A 187 16.85 -20.40 21.75
C GLN A 187 16.62 -20.72 20.26
N LEU A 188 15.42 -20.43 19.75
CA LEU A 188 15.11 -20.56 18.33
C LEU A 188 15.57 -19.31 17.57
N PRO A 189 16.08 -19.45 16.33
CA PRO A 189 16.47 -18.31 15.51
C PRO A 189 15.32 -17.33 15.29
N SER A 190 15.42 -16.16 15.90
CA SER A 190 14.45 -15.08 15.79
C SER A 190 15.18 -13.75 15.85
N LEU A 191 14.85 -12.82 14.95
CA LEU A 191 15.44 -11.48 15.00
C LEU A 191 14.69 -10.64 16.03
N PRO A 192 15.39 -9.79 16.80
CA PRO A 192 14.76 -8.89 17.74
C PRO A 192 13.84 -7.91 17.00
N VAL A 193 12.76 -7.55 17.70
CA VAL A 193 11.66 -6.76 17.16
C VAL A 193 11.40 -5.62 18.15
N GLU A 194 11.45 -4.37 17.66
CA GLU A 194 11.22 -3.17 18.46
C GLU A 194 10.06 -2.35 17.88
N PHE A 195 9.27 -1.72 18.74
CA PHE A 195 8.15 -0.88 18.31
C PHE A 195 8.56 0.57 18.07
N VAL A 196 8.05 1.16 16.98
CA VAL A 196 8.17 2.59 16.70
C VAL A 196 6.81 3.27 16.79
N GLY A 197 6.76 4.50 17.33
CA GLY A 197 5.54 5.30 17.40
C GLY A 197 4.47 4.79 18.39
N GLY A 198 4.86 3.94 19.35
CA GLY A 198 4.14 3.69 20.62
C GLY A 198 2.82 2.90 20.58
N ARG A 199 2.32 2.46 19.41
CA ARG A 199 1.02 1.75 19.31
C ARG A 199 1.08 0.31 18.84
N GLY A 200 2.28 -0.26 18.76
CA GLY A 200 2.41 -1.62 18.29
C GLY A 200 2.27 -1.78 16.77
N THR A 201 2.06 -0.70 16.02
CA THR A 201 1.68 -0.75 14.59
C THR A 201 2.85 -0.65 13.64
N ALA A 202 4.03 -0.24 14.13
CA ALA A 202 5.27 -0.21 13.39
C ALA A 202 6.33 -1.03 14.13
N LEU A 203 6.98 -1.92 13.40
CA LEU A 203 8.04 -2.78 13.90
C LEU A 203 9.34 -2.53 13.16
N VAL A 204 10.41 -2.32 13.90
CA VAL A 204 11.79 -2.30 13.41
C VAL A 204 12.39 -3.69 13.58
N ARG A 205 13.11 -4.12 12.55
CA ARG A 205 13.92 -5.33 12.54
C ARG A 205 15.32 -4.98 12.06
N ARG A 206 16.30 -5.08 12.94
CA ARG A 206 17.72 -4.94 12.57
C ARG A 206 18.19 -6.23 11.92
N GLY A 207 18.87 -6.10 10.77
CA GLY A 207 19.58 -7.23 10.18
C GLY A 207 20.68 -7.64 11.16
N GLY A 208 20.67 -8.89 11.61
CA GLY A 208 21.80 -9.43 12.35
C GLY A 208 23.05 -9.32 11.48
N GLY A 209 24.14 -8.78 12.02
CA GLY A 209 25.46 -9.00 11.45
C GLY A 209 25.74 -10.51 11.35
N PRO A 210 26.73 -10.92 10.55
CA PRO A 210 27.04 -12.34 10.38
C PRO A 210 27.19 -13.01 11.75
N VAL A 211 26.43 -14.08 11.96
CA VAL A 211 26.66 -14.99 13.07
C VAL A 211 27.97 -15.69 12.74
N THR A 212 29.05 -15.27 13.40
CA THR A 212 30.34 -15.97 13.43
C THR A 212 30.22 -17.24 14.23
#